data_AF-A0A444W1Q1-F1
#
_entry.id   AF-A0A444W1Q1-F1
#
_cell.length_a   1.000
_cell.length_b   1.000
_cell.length_c   1.000
_cell.angle_alpha   90.00
_cell.angle_beta   90.00
_cell.angle_gamma   90.00
#
_symmetry.space_group_name_H-M   'P 1'
#
loop_
_entity.id
_entity.type
_entity.pdbx_description
1 polymer ?
#
loop_
_entity_poly.entity_id
_entity_poly.type
_entity_poly.pdbx_seq_one_letter_code
_entity_poly.pdbx_strand_id
1 'polypeptide(L)' 'MPLIFEEIKLDCGYRIDLLVENKFIIEIKAVESLTVNHLAQTLTYLRLAKCKLGLLINFNEALLKNGIRKVANNL' A
#
# COMPACT_ATOMS: atom_id res chain seq x y z
N MET A 1 3.53 10.82 3.82
CA MET A 1 2.98 11.65 2.72
C MET A 1 1.87 12.48 3.31
N PRO A 2 1.93 13.82 3.24
CA PRO A 2 0.84 14.66 3.72
C PRO A 2 -0.40 14.36 2.87
N LEU A 3 -1.49 13.93 3.51
CA LEU A 3 -2.77 13.74 2.86
C LEU A 3 -3.50 15.07 2.85
N ILE A 4 -3.72 15.62 1.66
CA ILE A 4 -4.56 16.80 1.47
C ILE A 4 -5.80 16.34 0.72
N PHE A 5 -6.95 16.35 1.39
CA PHE A 5 -8.25 16.05 0.80
C PHE A 5 -9.08 17.33 0.82
N GLU A 6 -9.49 17.82 -0.35
CA GLU A 6 -10.30 19.05 -0.47
C GLU A 6 -9.72 20.23 0.35
N GLU A 7 -8.40 20.45 0.23
CA GLU A 7 -7.62 21.47 0.95
C GLU A 7 -7.40 21.24 2.46
N ILE A 8 -8.02 20.22 3.05
CA ILE A 8 -7.79 19.84 4.44
C ILE A 8 -6.56 18.94 4.52
N LYS A 9 -5.51 19.42 5.21
CA LYS A 9 -4.38 18.59 5.61
C LYS A 9 -4.81 17.67 6.75
N LEU A 10 -5.08 16.42 6.41
CA LEU A 10 -5.48 15.42 7.39
C LEU A 10 -4.24 14.96 8.17
N ASP A 11 -4.33 14.98 9.49
CA ASP A 11 -3.22 14.63 10.41
C ASP A 11 -2.92 13.12 10.43
N CYS A 12 -3.72 12.32 9.71
CA CYS A 12 -3.42 10.94 9.39
C CYS A 12 -2.40 10.88 8.23
N GLY A 13 -1.14 11.15 8.53
CA GLY A 13 -0.06 11.02 7.57
C GLY A 13 0.05 9.59 7.04
N TYR A 14 -0.39 9.37 5.81
CA TYR A 14 -0.17 8.11 5.10
C TYR A 14 1.33 7.89 4.89
N ARG A 15 1.90 6.91 5.58
CA ARG A 15 3.29 6.51 5.43
C ARG A 15 3.34 5.26 4.57
N ILE A 16 4.01 5.38 3.43
CA ILE A 16 4.37 4.24 2.59
C ILE A 16 5.57 3.57 3.25
N ASP A 17 5.56 2.25 3.36
CA ASP A 17 6.70 1.51 3.92
C ASP A 17 7.92 1.60 3.00
N LEU A 18 7.76 1.24 1.71
CA LEU A 18 8.81 1.43 0.69
C LEU A 18 8.24 1.96 -0.63
N LEU A 19 8.92 2.96 -1.18
CA LEU A 19 8.73 3.47 -2.53
C LEU A 19 10.01 3.19 -3.35
N VAL A 20 9.90 2.32 -4.34
CA VAL A 20 11.01 1.90 -5.20
C VAL A 20 10.98 2.70 -6.49
N GLU A 21 12.08 3.39 -6.79
CA GLU A 21 12.28 4.14 -8.05
C GLU A 21 11.14 5.11 -8.40
N ASN A 22 10.42 5.63 -7.41
CA ASN A 22 9.21 6.46 -7.57
C ASN A 22 8.13 5.84 -8.49
N LYS A 23 8.10 4.51 -8.62
CA LYS A 23 7.26 3.79 -9.59
C LYS A 23 6.51 2.61 -8.99
N PHE A 24 6.99 2.09 -7.88
CA PHE A 24 6.48 0.86 -7.30
C PHE A 24 6.42 0.95 -5.78
N ILE A 25 5.29 0.52 -5.21
CA ILE A 25 5.07 0.56 -3.75
C ILE A 25 5.16 -0.83 -3.17
N ILE A 26 5.78 -0.96 -2.00
CA ILE A 26 5.70 -2.15 -1.16
C ILE A 26 5.09 -1.73 0.17
N GLU A 27 4.00 -2.38 0.54
CA GLU A 27 3.30 -2.25 1.81
C GLU A 27 3.42 -3.57 2.58
N ILE A 28 3.78 -3.49 3.85
CA ILE A 28 4.08 -4.64 4.70
C ILE A 28 3.04 -4.73 5.83
N LYS A 29 2.63 -5.96 6.14
CA LYS A 29 1.76 -6.31 7.28
C LYS A 29 2.27 -7.54 8.00
N ALA A 30 1.94 -7.65 9.28
CA ALA A 30 2.13 -8.85 10.10
C ALA A 30 0.83 -9.11 10.87
N VAL A 31 -0.17 -9.62 10.14
CA VAL A 31 -1.56 -9.77 10.62
C VAL A 31 -2.09 -11.16 10.31
N GLU A 32 -3.08 -11.64 11.06
CA GLU A 32 -3.68 -12.97 10.83
C GLU A 32 -4.13 -13.17 9.38
N SER A 33 -4.77 -12.16 8.78
CA SER A 33 -5.15 -12.19 7.37
C SER A 33 -5.19 -10.79 6.74
N LEU A 34 -4.98 -10.73 5.43
CA LEU A 34 -5.16 -9.50 4.66
C LEU A 34 -6.64 -9.20 4.46
N THR A 35 -7.06 -7.99 4.85
CA THR A 35 -8.44 -7.52 4.67
C THR A 35 -8.56 -6.63 3.44
N VAL A 36 -9.81 -6.34 3.05
CA VAL A 36 -10.12 -5.34 2.00
C VAL A 36 -9.62 -3.94 2.35
N ASN A 37 -9.52 -3.59 3.64
CA ASN A 37 -9.01 -2.30 4.08
C ASN A 37 -7.51 -2.14 3.80
N HIS A 38 -6.72 -3.20 3.98
CA HIS A 38 -5.29 -3.19 3.63
C HIS A 38 -5.08 -2.98 2.13
N LEU A 39 -5.94 -3.61 1.31
CA LEU A 39 -5.93 -3.39 -0.14
C LEU A 39 -6.33 -1.95 -0.51
N ALA A 40 -7.41 -1.43 0.08
CA ALA A 40 -7.87 -0.08 -0.16
C ALA A 40 -6.81 0.97 0.21
N GLN A 41 -6.12 0.78 1.33
CA GLN A 41 -4.99 1.61 1.73
C GLN A 41 -3.86 1.58 0.69
N THR A 42 -3.47 0.38 0.23
CA THR A 42 -2.43 0.23 -0.80
C THR A 42 -2.82 0.93 -2.11
N LEU A 43 -4.09 0.84 -2.52
CA LEU A 43 -4.62 1.54 -3.69
C LEU A 43 -4.59 3.06 -3.52
N THR A 44 -4.93 3.58 -2.34
CA THR A 44 -4.79 5.00 -2.01
C THR A 44 -3.35 5.46 -2.16
N TYR A 45 -2.38 4.67 -1.69
CA TYR A 45 -0.97 4.98 -1.83
C TYR A 45 -0.52 5.01 -3.28
N LEU A 46 -0.93 4.03 -4.08
CA LEU A 46 -0.64 4.00 -5.52
C LEU A 46 -1.18 5.25 -6.23
N ARG A 47 -2.41 5.68 -5.92
CA ARG A 47 -3.02 6.89 -6.49
C ARG A 47 -2.27 8.15 -6.11
N LEU A 48 -2.00 8.34 -4.82
CA LEU A 48 -1.32 9.53 -4.31
C LEU A 48 0.13 9.64 -4.80
N ALA A 49 0.84 8.51 -4.89
CA ALA A 49 2.22 8.45 -5.41
C ALA A 49 2.29 8.34 -6.94
N LYS A 50 1.15 8.37 -7.65
CA LYS A 50 1.05 8.21 -9.11
C LYS A 50 1.74 6.93 -9.64
N CYS A 51 1.76 5.88 -8.83
CA CYS A 51 2.30 4.56 -9.17
C CYS A 51 1.20 3.65 -9.72
N LYS A 52 1.54 2.77 -10.66
CA LYS A 52 0.58 1.83 -11.28
C LYS A 52 0.53 0.46 -10.60
N LEU A 53 1.61 0.09 -9.91
CA LEU A 53 1.81 -1.26 -9.39
C LEU A 53 2.45 -1.24 -8.01
N GLY A 54 2.09 -2.20 -7.17
CA GLY A 54 2.74 -2.45 -5.89
C GLY A 54 2.51 -3.86 -5.36
N LEU A 55 3.13 -4.16 -4.22
CA LEU A 55 2.91 -5.38 -3.44
C LEU A 55 2.35 -5.03 -2.07
N LEU A 56 1.38 -5.82 -1.66
CA LEU A 56 0.94 -5.93 -0.27
C LEU A 56 1.43 -7.27 0.25
N ILE A 57 2.33 -7.25 1.23
CA ILE A 57 3.03 -8.45 1.74
C ILE A 57 2.62 -8.68 3.19
N ASN A 58 2.05 -9.86 3.48
CA ASN A 58 1.82 -10.33 4.85
C ASN A 58 2.96 -11.26 5.29
N PHE A 59 3.70 -10.87 6.32
CA PHE A 59 4.78 -11.68 6.90
C PHE A 59 4.28 -12.70 7.95
N ASN A 60 2.99 -12.68 8.29
CA ASN A 60 2.39 -13.69 9.16
C ASN A 60 1.94 -14.93 8.37
N GLU A 61 2.83 -15.44 7.52
CA GLU A 61 2.63 -16.62 6.68
C GLU A 61 3.85 -17.53 6.79
N ALA A 62 3.64 -18.86 6.79
CA ALA A 62 4.74 -19.81 6.90
C ALA A 62 5.73 -19.72 5.71
N LEU A 63 5.22 -19.37 4.52
CA LEU A 63 6.01 -19.12 3.33
C LEU A 63 5.67 -17.74 2.77
N LEU A 64 6.69 -16.90 2.54
CA LEU A 64 6.50 -15.52 2.08
C LEU A 64 5.65 -15.44 0.80
N LYS A 65 5.83 -16.38 -0.14
CA LYS A 65 5.06 -16.41 -1.40
C LYS A 65 3.54 -16.47 -1.20
N ASN A 66 3.07 -17.00 -0.06
CA ASN A 66 1.64 -17.09 0.26
C ASN A 66 1.09 -15.74 0.75
N GLY A 67 1.93 -14.90 1.34
CA GLY A 67 1.56 -13.58 1.85
C GLY A 67 1.67 -12.45 0.83
N ILE A 68 2.17 -12.72 -0.38
CA ILE A 68 2.37 -11.68 -1.41
C ILE A 68 1.09 -11.50 -2.23
N ARG A 69 0.55 -10.28 -2.24
CA ARG A 69 -0.53 -9.86 -3.13
C ARG A 69 -0.06 -8.73 -4.04
N LYS A 70 -0.15 -8.94 -5.35
CA LYS A 70 0.07 -7.89 -6.35
C LYS A 70 -1.15 -6.95 -6.39
N VAL A 71 -0.90 -5.64 -6.38
CA VAL A 71 -1.94 -4.60 -6.42
C VAL A 71 -1.70 -3.71 -7.64
N ALA A 72 -2.71 -3.58 -8.50
CA ALA A 72 -2.67 -2.78 -9.71
C ALA A 72 -3.66 -1.61 -9.61
N ASN A 73 -3.24 -0.42 -10.02
CA ASN A 73 -4.06 0.79 -10.08
C ASN A 73 -4.24 1.22 -11.54
N ASN A 74 -5.34 0.77 -12.16
CA ASN A 74 -5.72 1.06 -13.55
C ASN A 74 -4.60 0.80 -14.58
N LEU A 75 -4.15 -0.44 -14.65
CA LEU A 75 -3.24 -0.92 -15.70
C LEU A 75 -3.97 -1.12 -17.03
#